data_AF-K9K3E6-F1
#
_entry.id   AF-K9K3E6-F1
#
_cell.length_a   1.000
_cell.length_b   1.000
_cell.length_c   1.000
_cell.angle_alpha   90.00
_cell.angle_beta   90.00
_cell.angle_gamma   90.00
#
_symmetry.space_group_name_H-M   'P 1'
#
loop_
_entity.id
_entity.type
_entity.pdbx_description
1 polymer ?
#
loop_
_entity_poly.entity_id
_entity_poly.type
_entity_poly.pdbx_seq_one_letter_code
_entity_poly.pdbx_strand_id
1 'polypeptide(L)'
;MLSRVVLSAAAAAAPCLKNAALLGPGVLQATRIFHTGQPSLAPVPPLPEYGGKVRLGLIPEEFFQFLYPKTGVTGPYVLGTGLILYFLSKEIYVITPETISAISTIGVLVYIVKKYGASIGEFADKLNEQKIAQLEEVKQASIKQIQDAIDLEKSQQALVQKRHYLFDVQRNNIAMALELTYRERLHRVYKEVKNRLDYQISVQNMMRRKEQEHMVNWVEKHVVQSLSTQ
;
A
#
# COMPACT_ATOMS: atom_id res chain seq x y z
N MET A 1 19.67 -34.47 -1.62
CA MET A 1 19.81 -34.33 -3.08
C MET A 1 19.25 -32.98 -3.59
N LEU A 2 19.49 -31.86 -2.90
CA LEU A 2 19.04 -30.51 -3.33
C LEU A 2 20.15 -29.45 -3.24
N SER A 3 21.39 -29.84 -2.93
CA SER A 3 22.51 -28.92 -2.75
C SER A 3 23.33 -28.65 -4.03
N ARG A 4 23.05 -29.35 -5.15
CA ARG A 4 23.82 -29.19 -6.40
C ARG A 4 23.18 -28.29 -7.45
N VAL A 5 21.87 -27.98 -7.35
CA VAL A 5 21.19 -27.11 -8.32
C VAL A 5 21.37 -25.62 -7.97
N VAL A 6 21.48 -25.28 -6.69
CA VAL A 6 21.63 -23.88 -6.23
C VAL A 6 23.01 -23.30 -6.58
N LEU A 7 24.06 -24.13 -6.59
CA LEU A 7 25.41 -23.68 -6.96
C LEU A 7 25.59 -23.46 -8.47
N SER A 8 24.80 -24.12 -9.33
CA SER A 8 24.86 -23.91 -10.78
C SER A 8 24.15 -22.64 -11.24
N ALA A 9 23.14 -22.16 -10.50
CA ALA A 9 22.41 -20.94 -10.83
C ALA A 9 23.19 -19.66 -10.43
N ALA A 10 24.05 -19.74 -9.40
CA ALA A 10 24.86 -18.62 -8.94
C ALA A 10 26.06 -18.30 -9.86
N ALA A 11 26.50 -19.25 -10.69
CA ALA A 11 27.64 -19.07 -11.59
C ALA A 11 27.32 -18.30 -12.89
N ALA A 12 26.03 -18.15 -13.24
CA ALA A 12 25.61 -17.47 -14.48
C ALA A 12 25.37 -15.96 -14.32
N ALA A 13 25.41 -15.43 -13.09
CA ALA A 13 25.08 -14.02 -12.80
C ALA A 13 26.29 -13.16 -12.35
N ALA A 14 27.52 -13.58 -12.64
CA ALA A 14 28.71 -12.84 -12.21
C ALA A 14 29.77 -12.70 -13.32
N PRO A 15 29.71 -11.58 -14.06
CA PRO A 15 30.96 -10.92 -14.42
C PRO A 15 30.84 -9.40 -14.26
N CYS A 16 30.51 -8.86 -13.09
CA CYS A 16 30.52 -7.40 -12.88
C CYS A 16 30.98 -6.92 -11.50
N LEU A 17 31.71 -7.75 -10.74
CA LEU A 17 32.17 -7.36 -9.39
C LEU A 17 33.63 -7.75 -9.11
N LYS A 18 34.48 -7.56 -10.11
CA LYS A 18 35.94 -7.51 -9.92
C LYS A 18 36.37 -6.07 -10.14
N ASN A 19 36.28 -5.26 -9.08
CA ASN A 19 37.06 -4.04 -8.82
C ASN A 19 36.36 -3.23 -7.72
N ALA A 20 36.41 -3.71 -6.48
CA ALA A 20 36.10 -2.90 -5.31
C ALA A 20 37.32 -2.97 -4.39
N ALA A 21 38.29 -2.09 -4.66
CA ALA A 21 39.37 -1.80 -3.73
C ALA A 21 38.77 -1.08 -2.51
N LEU A 22 39.30 -1.43 -1.34
CA LEU A 22 38.90 -0.95 -0.03
C LEU A 22 39.19 0.55 0.10
N LEU A 23 38.17 1.41 0.09
CA LEU A 23 38.30 2.86 0.25
C LEU A 23 37.90 3.28 1.67
N GLY A 24 38.83 3.93 2.37
CA GLY A 24 38.69 4.40 3.74
C GLY A 24 37.65 5.53 3.95
N PRO A 25 37.36 5.88 5.21
CA PRO A 25 36.22 6.70 5.62
C PRO A 25 36.46 8.20 5.41
N GLY A 26 36.73 8.60 4.17
CA GLY A 26 37.02 10.00 3.82
C GLY A 26 36.53 10.44 2.45
N VAL A 27 35.94 9.55 1.65
CA VAL A 27 35.44 9.87 0.30
C VAL A 27 33.92 9.78 0.28
N LEU A 28 33.25 10.59 1.09
CA LEU A 28 31.89 11.06 0.78
C LEU A 28 32.00 12.22 -0.23
N GLN A 29 32.75 12.01 -1.32
CA GLN A 29 32.63 12.89 -2.47
C GLN A 29 31.27 12.60 -3.08
N ALA A 30 30.37 13.56 -2.85
CA ALA A 30 29.22 13.89 -3.67
C ALA A 30 29.29 13.19 -5.04
N THR A 31 28.66 12.01 -5.13
CA THR A 31 28.32 11.42 -6.41
C THR A 31 27.30 12.36 -7.02
N ARG A 32 27.78 13.38 -7.71
CA ARG A 32 26.99 14.13 -8.68
C ARG A 32 26.35 13.04 -9.52
N ILE A 33 25.03 12.91 -9.45
CA ILE A 33 24.27 11.98 -10.27
C ILE A 33 24.42 12.50 -11.70
N PHE A 34 25.56 12.21 -12.32
CA PHE A 34 25.72 12.35 -13.74
C PHE A 34 24.81 11.27 -14.32
N HIS A 35 23.67 11.70 -14.84
CA HIS A 35 22.82 10.87 -15.65
C HIS A 35 23.66 10.31 -16.80
N THR A 36 24.14 9.08 -16.67
CA THR A 36 24.70 8.29 -17.77
C THR A 36 23.58 7.70 -18.64
N GLY A 37 22.44 8.38 -18.69
CA GLY A 37 21.36 8.07 -19.62
C GLY A 37 21.69 8.68 -20.98
N GLN A 38 21.29 7.99 -22.05
CA GLN A 38 21.34 8.61 -23.38
C GLN A 38 20.64 9.98 -23.33
N PRO A 39 21.17 11.02 -24.01
CA PRO A 39 20.60 12.36 -23.97
C PRO A 39 19.13 12.42 -24.44
N SER A 40 18.66 11.39 -25.14
CA SER A 40 17.26 11.19 -25.56
C SER A 40 16.29 10.85 -24.42
N LEU A 41 16.78 10.44 -23.25
CA LEU A 41 15.97 10.07 -22.08
C LEU A 41 15.88 11.20 -21.04
N ALA A 42 16.41 12.38 -21.36
CA ALA A 42 16.28 13.53 -20.50
C ALA A 42 14.80 13.98 -20.41
N PRO A 43 14.32 14.39 -19.23
CA PRO A 43 13.00 14.99 -19.11
C PRO A 43 12.88 16.21 -20.03
N VAL A 44 11.94 16.15 -20.97
CA VAL A 44 11.63 17.27 -21.88
C VAL A 44 10.61 18.17 -21.18
N PRO A 45 10.70 19.51 -21.33
CA PRO A 45 9.66 20.40 -20.84
C PRO A 45 8.28 20.01 -21.41
N PRO A 46 7.20 20.18 -20.65
CA PRO A 46 5.85 19.92 -21.15
C PRO A 46 5.52 20.85 -22.32
N LEU A 47 4.63 20.38 -23.20
CA LEU A 47 4.12 21.22 -24.28
C LEU A 47 3.24 22.33 -23.68
N PRO A 48 3.28 23.56 -24.25
CA PRO A 48 2.35 24.61 -23.86
C PRO A 48 0.91 24.18 -24.20
N GLU A 49 -0.03 24.48 -23.31
CA GLU A 49 -1.44 24.07 -23.48
C GLU A 49 -2.12 24.73 -24.69
N TYR A 50 -1.77 25.98 -24.98
CA TYR A 50 -2.31 26.74 -26.11
C TYR A 50 -1.21 27.15 -27.08
N GLY A 51 -1.47 26.94 -28.37
CA GLY A 51 -0.65 27.46 -29.45
C GLY A 51 -0.91 28.94 -29.73
N GLY A 52 -0.07 29.53 -30.59
CA GLY A 52 -0.27 30.90 -31.07
C GLY A 52 -1.60 31.07 -31.80
N LYS A 53 -2.27 32.19 -31.57
CA LYS A 53 -3.57 32.49 -32.18
C LYS A 53 -3.40 32.81 -33.66
N VAL A 54 -4.24 32.24 -34.52
CA VAL A 54 -4.24 32.46 -35.97
C VAL A 54 -5.59 33.00 -36.43
N ARG A 55 -5.58 34.05 -37.27
CA ARG A 55 -6.77 34.59 -37.94
C ARG A 55 -6.87 34.06 -39.36
N LEU A 56 -8.11 33.87 -39.84
CA LEU A 56 -8.42 33.39 -41.20
C LEU A 56 -7.78 32.02 -41.55
N GLY A 57 -7.33 31.25 -40.55
CA GLY A 57 -6.72 29.92 -40.71
C GLY A 57 -5.26 29.92 -41.17
N LEU A 58 -4.73 31.04 -41.67
CA LEU A 58 -3.42 31.11 -42.33
C LEU A 58 -2.48 32.14 -41.69
N ILE A 59 -3.02 33.27 -41.20
CA ILE A 59 -2.22 34.44 -40.83
C ILE A 59 -2.16 34.53 -39.29
N PRO A 60 -0.97 34.48 -38.67
CA PRO A 60 -0.84 34.54 -37.22
C PRO A 60 -1.24 35.92 -36.67
N GLU A 61 -1.76 35.95 -35.45
CA GLU A 61 -2.10 37.18 -34.73
C GLU A 61 -0.88 38.09 -34.56
N GLU A 62 0.32 37.52 -34.44
CA GLU A 62 1.59 38.24 -34.35
C GLU A 62 1.79 39.23 -35.52
N PHE A 63 1.34 38.86 -36.72
CA PHE A 63 1.40 39.75 -37.89
C PHE A 63 0.45 40.95 -37.74
N PHE A 64 -0.73 40.74 -37.15
CA PHE A 64 -1.67 41.81 -36.86
C PHE A 64 -1.11 42.73 -35.77
N GLN A 65 -0.52 42.17 -34.71
CA GLN A 65 0.11 42.94 -33.63
C GLN A 65 1.29 43.78 -34.14
N PHE A 66 2.08 43.24 -35.08
CA PHE A 66 3.17 44.00 -35.70
C PHE A 66 2.70 45.26 -36.42
N LEU A 67 1.59 45.18 -37.17
CA LEU A 67 1.03 46.30 -37.94
C LEU A 67 0.09 47.21 -37.15
N TYR A 68 -0.42 46.73 -36.01
CA TYR A 68 -1.41 47.41 -35.20
C TYR A 68 -0.99 48.82 -34.75
N PRO A 69 0.25 49.06 -34.26
CA PRO A 69 0.67 50.40 -33.83
C PRO A 69 0.71 51.45 -34.95
N LYS A 70 0.77 51.02 -36.21
CA LYS A 70 0.93 51.92 -37.37
C LYS A 70 -0.36 52.14 -38.14
N THR A 71 -1.17 51.09 -38.26
CA THR A 71 -2.29 51.05 -39.21
C THR A 71 -3.60 50.59 -38.55
N GLY A 72 -3.58 50.38 -37.24
CA GLY A 72 -4.73 49.89 -36.48
C GLY A 72 -5.18 48.49 -36.88
N VAL A 73 -6.40 48.11 -36.51
CA VAL A 73 -6.98 46.79 -36.80
C VAL A 73 -7.25 46.59 -38.30
N THR A 74 -7.59 47.66 -39.02
CA THR A 74 -7.95 47.61 -40.44
C THR A 74 -6.74 47.48 -41.34
N GLY A 75 -5.56 47.90 -40.89
CA GLY A 75 -4.33 47.87 -41.67
C GLY A 75 -4.01 46.54 -42.35
N PRO A 76 -3.89 45.43 -41.60
CA PRO A 76 -3.63 44.12 -42.19
C PRO A 76 -4.69 43.67 -43.20
N TYR A 77 -5.97 44.02 -42.98
CA TYR A 77 -7.04 43.65 -43.90
C TYR A 77 -7.00 44.46 -45.20
N VAL A 78 -6.74 45.76 -45.12
CA VAL A 78 -6.59 46.64 -46.29
C VAL A 78 -5.31 46.28 -47.07
N LEU A 79 -4.24 45.91 -46.36
CA LEU A 79 -3.03 45.36 -46.97
C LEU A 79 -3.36 44.07 -47.73
N GLY A 80 -4.10 43.14 -47.11
CA GLY A 80 -4.50 41.89 -47.75
C GLY A 80 -5.33 42.10 -49.03
N THR A 81 -6.35 42.96 -48.99
CA THR A 81 -7.15 43.29 -50.18
C THR A 81 -6.34 44.03 -51.24
N GLY A 82 -5.44 44.93 -50.82
CA GLY A 82 -4.52 45.63 -51.72
C GLY A 82 -3.55 44.70 -52.44
N LEU A 83 -3.00 43.69 -51.75
CA LEU A 83 -2.13 42.68 -52.36
C LEU A 83 -2.88 41.81 -53.38
N ILE A 84 -4.11 41.39 -53.07
CA ILE A 84 -4.94 40.61 -54.01
C ILE A 84 -5.20 41.44 -55.28
N LEU A 85 -5.61 42.71 -55.13
CA LEU A 85 -5.86 43.60 -56.26
C LEU A 85 -4.60 43.86 -57.08
N TYR A 86 -3.45 44.02 -56.41
CA TYR A 86 -2.15 44.21 -57.06
C TYR A 86 -1.74 42.98 -57.88
N PHE A 87 -1.87 41.77 -57.33
CA PHE A 87 -1.54 40.54 -58.05
C PHE A 87 -2.40 40.32 -59.30
N LEU A 88 -3.69 40.68 -59.23
CA LEU A 88 -4.59 40.64 -60.38
C LEU A 88 -4.25 41.74 -61.41
N SER A 89 -4.03 42.97 -60.97
CA SER A 89 -3.76 44.11 -61.87
C SER A 89 -2.42 44.04 -62.59
N LYS A 90 -1.42 43.38 -61.99
CA LYS A 90 -0.09 43.19 -62.59
C LYS A 90 0.08 41.82 -63.26
N GLU A 91 -0.99 41.03 -63.35
CA GLU A 91 -0.98 39.67 -63.92
C GLU A 91 0.09 38.77 -63.29
N ILE A 92 0.54 39.08 -62.07
CA ILE A 92 1.43 38.20 -61.30
C ILE A 92 0.67 36.92 -60.94
N TYR A 93 -0.65 37.04 -60.74
CA TYR A 93 -1.56 35.91 -60.66
C TYR A 93 -2.50 35.90 -61.87
N VAL A 94 -2.22 35.03 -62.85
CA VAL A 94 -3.01 34.89 -64.08
C VAL A 94 -4.22 33.97 -63.83
N ILE A 95 -5.41 34.43 -64.20
CA ILE A 95 -6.64 33.64 -64.10
C ILE A 95 -6.65 32.56 -65.18
N THR A 96 -6.35 31.33 -64.77
CA THR A 96 -6.36 30.13 -65.62
C THR A 96 -7.57 29.26 -65.28
N PRO A 97 -7.94 28.28 -66.13
CA PRO A 97 -8.96 27.30 -65.76
C PRO A 97 -8.63 26.54 -64.46
N GLU A 98 -7.34 26.42 -64.12
CA GLU A 98 -6.89 25.82 -62.85
C GLU A 98 -7.26 26.66 -61.63
N THR A 99 -7.36 27.99 -61.75
CA THR A 99 -7.80 28.89 -60.67
C THR A 99 -9.21 28.53 -60.20
N ILE A 100 -10.12 28.17 -61.12
CA ILE A 100 -11.49 27.77 -60.79
C ILE A 100 -11.48 26.44 -60.02
N SER A 101 -10.64 25.49 -60.44
CA SER A 101 -10.43 24.23 -59.72
C SER A 101 -9.88 24.47 -58.31
N ALA A 102 -8.87 25.34 -58.17
CA ALA A 102 -8.25 25.68 -56.89
C ALA A 102 -9.26 26.30 -55.90
N ILE A 103 -10.12 27.23 -56.36
CA ILE A 103 -11.17 27.82 -55.51
C ILE A 103 -12.13 26.75 -55.01
N SER A 104 -12.52 25.80 -55.88
CA SER A 104 -13.38 24.68 -55.49
C SER A 104 -12.72 23.79 -54.44
N THR A 105 -11.46 23.40 -54.64
CA THR A 105 -10.70 22.57 -53.68
C THR A 105 -10.54 23.27 -52.33
N ILE A 106 -10.17 24.55 -52.32
CA ILE A 106 -10.07 25.34 -51.08
C ILE A 106 -11.43 25.43 -50.37
N GLY A 107 -12.51 25.64 -51.13
CA GLY A 107 -13.87 25.68 -50.59
C GLY A 107 -14.26 24.38 -49.88
N VAL A 108 -13.96 23.23 -50.49
CA VAL A 108 -14.20 21.91 -49.89
C VAL A 108 -13.34 21.70 -48.64
N LEU A 109 -12.06 22.07 -48.67
CA LEU A 109 -11.19 21.97 -47.49
C LEU A 109 -11.71 22.81 -46.32
N VAL A 110 -12.12 24.06 -46.56
CA VAL A 110 -12.72 24.93 -45.53
C VAL A 110 -14.01 24.32 -44.99
N TYR A 111 -14.84 23.72 -45.85
CA TYR A 111 -16.06 23.05 -45.42
C TYR A 111 -15.77 21.86 -44.50
N ILE A 112 -14.80 21.01 -44.86
CA ILE A 112 -14.41 19.84 -44.05
C ILE A 112 -13.87 20.29 -42.69
N VAL A 113 -12.97 21.28 -42.66
CA VAL A 113 -12.40 21.80 -41.40
C VAL A 113 -13.49 22.39 -40.52
N LYS A 114 -14.45 23.14 -41.08
CA LYS A 114 -15.55 23.72 -40.30
C LYS A 114 -16.56 22.69 -39.80
N LYS A 115 -16.81 21.61 -40.54
CA LYS A 115 -17.82 20.60 -40.18
C LYS A 115 -17.26 19.46 -39.32
N TYR A 116 -16.09 18.96 -39.64
CA TYR A 116 -15.49 17.79 -39.00
C TYR A 116 -14.30 18.14 -38.09
N GLY A 117 -13.83 19.39 -38.09
CA GLY A 117 -12.69 19.80 -37.28
C GLY A 117 -12.89 19.57 -35.78
N ALA A 118 -14.06 19.89 -35.24
CA ALA A 118 -14.36 19.68 -33.82
C ALA A 118 -14.32 18.19 -33.44
N SER A 119 -14.96 17.33 -34.23
CA SER A 119 -14.95 15.88 -33.98
C SER A 119 -13.55 15.26 -34.06
N ILE A 120 -12.70 15.75 -34.97
CA ILE A 120 -11.31 15.26 -35.09
C ILE A 120 -10.47 15.74 -33.91
N GLY A 121 -10.66 16.99 -33.45
CA GLY A 121 -10.01 17.52 -32.26
C GLY A 121 -10.34 16.71 -31.01
N GLU A 122 -11.64 16.52 -30.73
CA GLU A 122 -12.09 15.69 -29.61
C GLU A 122 -11.58 14.24 -29.68
N PHE A 123 -11.48 13.68 -30.89
CA PHE A 123 -10.93 12.34 -31.07
C PHE A 123 -9.43 12.27 -30.74
N ALA A 124 -8.65 13.27 -31.18
CA ALA A 124 -7.23 13.36 -30.85
C ALA A 124 -7.01 13.53 -29.34
N ASP A 125 -7.81 14.35 -28.68
CA ASP A 125 -7.75 14.57 -27.23
C ASP A 125 -8.09 13.28 -26.47
N LYS A 126 -9.15 12.57 -26.88
CA LYS A 126 -9.53 11.27 -26.29
C LYS A 126 -8.42 10.23 -26.39
N LEU A 127 -7.68 10.18 -27.49
CA LEU A 127 -6.56 9.26 -27.65
C LEU A 127 -5.41 9.56 -26.68
N ASN A 128 -5.13 10.84 -26.42
CA ASN A 128 -4.11 11.25 -25.46
C ASN A 128 -4.57 10.97 -24.02
N GLU A 129 -5.82 11.31 -23.71
CA GLU A 129 -6.41 11.05 -22.39
C GLU A 129 -6.46 9.56 -22.07
N GLN A 130 -6.84 8.71 -23.04
CA GLN A 130 -6.86 7.26 -22.85
C GLN A 130 -5.46 6.70 -22.57
N LYS A 131 -4.42 7.19 -23.27
CA LYS A 131 -3.03 6.77 -23.01
C LYS A 131 -2.62 7.15 -21.59
N ILE A 132 -2.88 8.39 -21.19
CA ILE A 132 -2.56 8.88 -19.84
C ILE A 132 -3.32 8.08 -18.78
N ALA A 133 -4.61 7.82 -18.99
CA ALA A 133 -5.44 7.04 -18.07
C ALA A 133 -4.92 5.60 -17.92
N GLN A 134 -4.58 4.91 -19.01
CA GLN A 134 -3.99 3.57 -18.97
C GLN A 134 -2.65 3.55 -18.23
N LEU A 135 -1.79 4.53 -18.50
CA LEU A 135 -0.50 4.69 -17.81
C LEU A 135 -0.69 4.92 -16.31
N GLU A 136 -1.65 5.76 -15.92
CA GLU A 136 -1.94 6.06 -14.53
C GLU A 136 -2.59 4.87 -13.81
N GLU A 137 -3.47 4.12 -14.48
CA GLU A 137 -4.06 2.89 -13.94
C GLU A 137 -2.99 1.84 -13.65
N VAL A 138 -2.09 1.57 -14.61
CA VAL A 138 -0.99 0.61 -14.43
C VAL A 138 -0.06 1.06 -13.29
N LYS A 139 0.26 2.35 -13.23
CA LYS A 139 1.08 2.90 -12.15
C LYS A 139 0.41 2.73 -10.78
N GLN A 140 -0.87 3.04 -10.67
CA GLN A 140 -1.62 2.89 -9.41
C GLN A 140 -1.77 1.42 -9.01
N ALA A 141 -2.04 0.52 -9.97
CA ALA A 141 -2.09 -0.91 -9.72
C ALA A 141 -0.74 -1.44 -9.21
N SER A 142 0.36 -0.98 -9.80
CA SER A 142 1.72 -1.35 -9.38
C SER A 142 2.03 -0.84 -7.96
N ILE A 143 1.70 0.41 -7.64
CA ILE A 143 1.88 0.98 -6.31
C ILE A 143 1.07 0.21 -5.27
N LYS A 144 -0.20 -0.09 -5.57
CA LYS A 144 -1.08 -0.88 -4.70
C LYS A 144 -0.51 -2.27 -4.46
N GLN A 145 -0.08 -2.96 -5.51
CA GLN A 145 0.51 -4.30 -5.39
C GLN A 145 1.77 -4.29 -4.50
N ILE A 146 2.63 -3.29 -4.64
CA ILE A 146 3.82 -3.14 -3.80
C ILE A 146 3.41 -2.84 -2.35
N GLN A 147 2.41 -1.98 -2.14
CA GLN A 147 1.91 -1.67 -0.81
C GLN A 147 1.31 -2.90 -0.12
N ASP A 148 0.50 -3.68 -0.83
CA ASP A 148 -0.09 -4.93 -0.33
C ASP A 148 1.00 -5.95 0.04
N ALA A 149 2.05 -6.05 -0.77
CA ALA A 149 3.20 -6.90 -0.46
C ALA A 149 3.93 -6.45 0.82
N ILE A 150 4.14 -5.14 0.99
CA ILE A 150 4.74 -4.55 2.20
C ILE A 150 3.87 -4.86 3.43
N ASP A 151 2.56 -4.72 3.33
CA ASP A 151 1.67 -4.92 4.47
C ASP A 151 1.52 -6.41 4.81
N LEU A 152 1.60 -7.30 3.82
CA LEU A 152 1.74 -8.74 4.03
C LEU A 152 3.04 -9.06 4.77
N GLU A 153 4.19 -8.52 4.35
CA GLU A 153 5.47 -8.73 5.04
C GLU A 153 5.45 -8.22 6.48
N LYS A 154 4.87 -7.03 6.74
CA LYS A 154 4.69 -6.52 8.10
C LYS A 154 3.84 -7.45 8.95
N SER A 155 2.76 -8.00 8.40
CA SER A 155 1.90 -8.95 9.11
C SER A 155 2.68 -10.21 9.50
N GLN A 156 3.52 -10.71 8.59
CA GLN A 156 4.40 -11.86 8.86
C GLN A 156 5.45 -11.52 9.92
N GLN A 157 6.08 -10.34 9.85
CA GLN A 157 7.02 -9.89 10.85
C GLN A 157 6.37 -9.80 12.24
N ALA A 158 5.14 -9.29 12.32
CA ALA A 158 4.37 -9.24 13.57
C ALA A 158 4.03 -10.64 14.10
N LEU A 159 3.72 -11.61 13.24
CA LEU A 159 3.50 -13.00 13.63
C LEU A 159 4.79 -13.65 14.18
N VAL A 160 5.92 -13.43 13.53
CA VAL A 160 7.22 -13.91 13.99
C VAL A 160 7.57 -13.31 15.35
N GLN A 161 7.36 -12.00 15.52
CA GLN A 161 7.54 -11.33 16.80
C GLN A 161 6.66 -11.96 17.88
N LYS A 162 5.39 -12.28 17.60
CA LYS A 162 4.46 -12.88 18.59
C LYS A 162 4.73 -14.36 18.92
N ARG A 163 5.61 -15.05 18.19
CA ARG A 163 5.84 -16.49 18.35
C ARG A 163 6.40 -16.88 19.74
N HIS A 164 7.16 -16.00 20.39
CA HIS A 164 7.71 -16.26 21.73
C HIS A 164 6.62 -16.43 22.79
N TYR A 165 5.45 -15.76 22.64
CA TYR A 165 4.34 -15.89 23.58
C TYR A 165 3.84 -17.33 23.72
N LEU A 166 3.85 -18.12 22.64
CA LEU A 166 3.46 -19.52 22.72
C LEU A 166 4.41 -20.30 23.64
N PHE A 167 5.72 -20.06 23.53
CA PHE A 167 6.71 -20.73 24.37
C PHE A 167 6.62 -20.26 25.82
N ASP A 168 6.37 -18.98 26.07
CA ASP A 168 6.21 -18.45 27.43
C ASP A 168 4.97 -19.05 28.10
N VAL A 169 3.84 -19.15 27.38
CA VAL A 169 2.62 -19.82 27.88
C VAL A 169 2.90 -21.29 28.20
N GLN A 170 3.63 -22.02 27.33
CA GLN A 170 3.98 -23.42 27.57
C GLN A 170 4.86 -23.57 28.82
N ARG A 171 5.89 -22.74 28.99
CA ARG A 171 6.77 -22.78 30.17
C ARG A 171 5.97 -22.49 31.45
N ASN A 172 5.14 -21.46 31.43
CA ASN A 172 4.32 -21.08 32.58
C ASN A 172 3.28 -22.16 32.93
N ASN A 173 2.67 -22.80 31.94
CA ASN A 173 1.71 -23.88 32.17
C ASN A 173 2.39 -25.11 32.82
N ILE A 174 3.58 -25.50 32.34
CA ILE A 174 4.35 -26.60 32.96
C ILE A 174 4.76 -26.24 34.39
N ALA A 175 5.27 -25.03 34.62
CA ALA A 175 5.63 -24.56 35.96
C ALA A 175 4.43 -24.60 36.92
N MET A 176 3.27 -24.11 36.46
CA MET A 176 2.03 -24.13 37.24
C MET A 176 1.55 -25.57 37.53
N ALA A 177 1.61 -26.47 36.56
CA ALA A 177 1.25 -27.87 36.77
C ALA A 177 2.15 -28.56 37.81
N LEU A 178 3.47 -28.29 37.77
CA LEU A 178 4.40 -28.79 38.78
C LEU A 178 4.07 -28.25 40.18
N GLU A 179 3.82 -26.95 40.30
CA GLU A 179 3.41 -26.29 41.55
C GLU A 179 2.08 -26.82 42.11
N LEU A 180 1.11 -27.11 41.23
CA LEU A 180 -0.17 -27.71 41.60
C LEU A 180 0.03 -29.12 42.15
N THR A 181 0.75 -30.00 41.43
CA THR A 181 1.01 -31.36 41.91
C THR A 181 1.79 -31.39 43.22
N TYR A 182 2.71 -30.44 43.43
CA TYR A 182 3.41 -30.28 44.70
C TYR A 182 2.45 -29.90 45.84
N ARG A 183 1.58 -28.90 45.63
CA ARG A 183 0.56 -28.50 46.62
C ARG A 183 -0.43 -29.62 46.91
N GLU A 184 -0.87 -30.37 45.89
CA GLU A 184 -1.75 -31.53 46.08
C GLU A 184 -1.11 -32.61 46.97
N ARG A 185 0.19 -32.89 46.78
CA ARG A 185 0.92 -33.84 47.64
C ARG A 185 0.99 -33.36 49.08
N LEU A 186 1.32 -32.08 49.31
CA LEU A 186 1.32 -31.49 50.65
C LEU A 186 -0.07 -31.53 51.30
N HIS A 187 -1.12 -31.15 50.56
CA HIS A 187 -2.49 -31.18 51.04
C HIS A 187 -2.96 -32.61 51.35
N ARG A 188 -2.54 -33.61 50.56
CA ARG A 188 -2.83 -35.02 50.85
C ARG A 188 -2.22 -35.44 52.19
N VAL A 189 -0.94 -35.13 52.43
CA VAL A 189 -0.28 -35.45 53.71
C VAL A 189 -0.98 -34.73 54.87
N TYR A 190 -1.27 -33.43 54.71
CA TYR A 190 -1.99 -32.66 55.72
C TYR A 190 -3.36 -33.30 56.06
N LYS A 191 -4.13 -33.69 55.04
CA LYS A 191 -5.44 -34.31 55.20
C LYS A 191 -5.36 -35.66 55.91
N GLU A 192 -4.37 -36.49 55.57
CA GLU A 192 -4.15 -37.78 56.24
C GLU A 192 -3.81 -37.61 57.72
N VAL A 193 -2.88 -36.71 58.06
CA VAL A 193 -2.50 -36.42 59.45
C VAL A 193 -3.70 -35.91 60.24
N LYS A 194 -4.46 -34.97 59.67
CA LYS A 194 -5.69 -34.48 60.27
C LYS A 194 -6.70 -35.61 60.51
N ASN A 195 -6.88 -36.51 59.54
CA ASN A 195 -7.82 -37.63 59.65
C ASN A 195 -7.44 -38.58 60.81
N ARG A 196 -6.14 -38.83 61.04
CA ARG A 196 -5.67 -39.63 62.18
C ARG A 196 -5.97 -38.94 63.52
N LEU A 197 -5.75 -37.63 63.60
CA LEU A 197 -6.03 -36.85 64.81
C LEU A 197 -7.54 -36.77 65.08
N ASP A 198 -8.34 -36.46 64.07
CA ASP A 198 -9.80 -36.41 64.15
C ASP A 198 -10.37 -37.78 64.54
N TYR A 199 -9.78 -38.89 64.06
CA TYR A 199 -10.11 -40.24 64.49
C TYR A 199 -9.86 -40.44 65.99
N GLN A 200 -8.67 -40.10 66.50
CA GLN A 200 -8.35 -40.22 67.93
C GLN A 200 -9.31 -39.41 68.80
N ILE A 201 -9.61 -38.17 68.41
CA ILE A 201 -10.59 -37.32 69.11
C ILE A 201 -11.98 -37.96 69.08
N SER A 202 -12.39 -38.53 67.95
CA SER A 202 -13.70 -39.20 67.83
C SER A 202 -13.81 -40.43 68.75
N VAL A 203 -12.74 -41.23 68.85
CA VAL A 203 -12.69 -42.40 69.74
C VAL A 203 -12.74 -41.95 71.20
N GLN A 204 -11.98 -40.92 71.58
CA GLN A 204 -12.04 -40.36 72.94
C GLN A 204 -13.44 -39.84 73.28
N ASN A 205 -14.07 -39.11 72.37
CA ASN A 205 -15.43 -38.59 72.57
C ASN A 205 -16.47 -39.73 72.67
N MET A 206 -16.31 -40.81 71.90
CA MET A 206 -17.16 -42.00 72.00
C MET A 206 -16.97 -42.75 73.33
N MET A 207 -15.72 -42.92 73.79
CA MET A 207 -15.44 -43.56 75.08
C MET A 207 -16.04 -42.75 76.24
N ARG A 208 -15.79 -41.43 76.28
CA ARG A 208 -16.41 -40.55 77.29
C ARG A 208 -17.94 -40.62 77.23
N ARG A 209 -18.54 -40.68 76.04
CA ARG A 209 -20.00 -40.81 75.87
C ARG A 209 -20.51 -42.15 76.42
N LYS A 210 -19.84 -43.27 76.11
CA LYS A 210 -20.19 -44.59 76.65
C LYS A 210 -20.03 -44.68 78.17
N GLU A 211 -18.96 -44.11 78.72
CA GLU A 211 -18.75 -44.03 80.18
C GLU A 211 -19.87 -43.22 80.84
N GLN A 212 -20.23 -42.08 80.25
CA GLN A 212 -21.34 -41.25 80.73
C GLN A 212 -22.68 -42.01 80.66
N GLU A 213 -22.99 -42.70 79.56
CA GLU A 213 -24.18 -43.54 79.43
C GLU A 213 -24.19 -44.69 80.45
N HIS A 214 -23.06 -45.37 80.64
CA HIS A 214 -22.94 -46.44 81.63
C HIS A 214 -23.13 -45.92 83.07
N MET A 215 -22.52 -44.78 83.40
CA MET A 215 -22.66 -44.10 84.68
C MET A 215 -24.13 -43.72 84.94
N VAL A 216 -24.82 -43.12 83.97
CA VAL A 216 -26.25 -42.78 84.08
C VAL A 216 -27.08 -44.04 84.32
N ASN A 217 -26.89 -45.10 83.53
CA ASN A 217 -27.60 -46.37 83.69
C ASN A 217 -27.30 -47.06 85.05
N TRP A 218 -26.06 -46.97 85.54
CA TRP A 218 -25.66 -47.56 86.83
C TRP A 218 -26.30 -46.82 88.00
N VAL A 219 -26.29 -45.48 87.95
CA VAL A 219 -26.96 -44.60 88.92
C VAL A 219 -28.47 -44.88 88.93
N GLU A 220 -29.11 -44.94 87.76
CA GLU A 220 -30.54 -45.26 87.64
C GLU A 220 -30.88 -46.62 88.26
N LYS A 221 -30.11 -47.68 87.93
CA LYS A 221 -30.28 -49.00 88.52
C LYS A 221 -30.12 -49.01 90.04
N HIS A 222 -29.10 -48.34 90.58
CA HIS A 222 -28.89 -48.25 92.03
C HIS A 222 -30.01 -47.48 92.74
N VAL A 223 -30.51 -46.40 92.13
CA VAL A 223 -31.65 -45.65 92.66
C VAL A 223 -32.91 -46.53 92.67
N VAL A 224 -33.26 -47.19 91.56
CA VAL A 224 -34.41 -48.11 91.50
C VAL A 224 -34.28 -49.25 92.51
N GLN A 225 -33.08 -49.84 92.65
CA GLN A 225 -32.85 -50.93 93.60
C GLN A 225 -32.97 -50.45 95.05
N SER A 226 -32.44 -49.28 95.40
CA SER A 226 -32.59 -48.69 96.73
C SER A 226 -34.06 -48.41 97.11
N LEU A 227 -34.87 -48.01 96.14
CA LEU A 227 -36.32 -47.82 96.32
C LEU A 227 -37.10 -49.14 96.44
N SER A 228 -36.60 -50.24 95.86
CA SER A 228 -37.26 -51.56 95.91
C SER A 228 -37.01 -52.36 97.20
N THR A 229 -35.93 -52.04 97.92
CA THR A 229 -35.55 -52.69 99.20
C THR A 229 -36.07 -51.96 100.43
N GLN A 230 -36.88 -50.91 100.23
CA GLN A 230 -37.55 -50.11 101.25
C GLN A 230 -39.06 -50.38 101.20
#